data_AF-A0A382XEC6-F1
#
_entry.id   AF-A0A382XEC6-F1
#
_cell.length_a   1.000
_cell.length_b   1.000
_cell.length_c   1.000
_cell.angle_alpha   90.00
_cell.angle_beta   90.00
_cell.angle_gamma   90.00
#
_symmetry.space_group_name_H-M   'P 1'
#
loop_
_entity.id
_entity.type
_entity.pdbx_description
1 polymer ?
#
loop_
_entity_poly.entity_id
_entity_poly.type
_entity_poly.pdbx_seq_one_letter_code
_entity_poly.pdbx_strand_id
1 'polypeptide(L)'
;VTKHLGLLFTLSLVSICISAQQSVEVLVERGRGIFHASPVGCWVCHGEGAQGLVGPTLHFGPTPVDIFDQLESNPMMAVIVTELNLNDEDLMSLSMYIRSLAGLPLDARLPAQWLEALNQAKAAQANQLQFKKTQRDLIVE
;
A
#
# COMPACT_ATOMS: atom_id res chain seq x y z
N VAL A 1 -13.22 -51.67 1.59
CA VAL A 1 -12.68 -50.68 0.62
C VAL A 1 -13.42 -49.36 0.84
N THR A 2 -12.66 -48.28 1.05
CA THR A 2 -13.02 -46.84 0.92
C THR A 2 -14.19 -46.25 1.73
N LYS A 3 -13.93 -45.76 2.96
CA LYS A 3 -14.77 -44.72 3.62
C LYS A 3 -14.00 -43.62 4.38
N HIS A 4 -12.68 -43.69 4.50
CA HIS A 4 -11.90 -42.70 5.29
C HIS A 4 -11.18 -41.61 4.47
N LEU A 5 -11.31 -41.61 3.14
CA LEU A 5 -10.56 -40.68 2.28
C LEU A 5 -11.21 -39.30 2.14
N GLY A 6 -12.50 -39.14 2.48
CA GLY A 6 -13.23 -37.86 2.32
C GLY A 6 -13.07 -36.86 3.47
N LEU A 7 -12.78 -37.32 4.69
CA LEU A 7 -12.78 -36.46 5.89
C LEU A 7 -11.44 -35.72 6.12
N LEU A 8 -10.35 -36.24 5.55
CA LEU A 8 -9.01 -35.62 5.63
C LEU A 8 -8.84 -34.47 4.64
N PHE A 9 -9.56 -34.47 3.51
CA PHE A 9 -9.44 -33.43 2.49
C PHE A 9 -10.12 -32.12 2.89
N THR A 10 -11.19 -32.19 3.69
CA THR A 10 -11.91 -31.00 4.17
C THR A 10 -11.17 -30.23 5.26
N LEU A 11 -10.32 -30.90 6.06
CA LEU A 11 -9.60 -30.24 7.16
C LEU A 11 -8.44 -29.36 6.66
N SER A 12 -7.79 -29.75 5.56
CA SER A 12 -6.62 -29.02 5.04
C SER A 12 -6.98 -27.69 4.36
N LEU A 13 -8.17 -27.58 3.75
CA LEU A 13 -8.62 -26.35 3.07
C LEU A 13 -9.03 -25.26 4.07
N VAL A 14 -9.58 -25.63 5.23
CA VAL A 14 -10.03 -24.68 6.25
C VAL A 14 -8.85 -23.95 6.90
N SER A 15 -7.72 -24.64 7.12
CA SER A 15 -6.53 -24.01 7.72
C SER A 15 -5.91 -22.91 6.86
N ILE A 16 -5.94 -23.03 5.53
CA ILE A 16 -5.30 -22.06 4.61
C ILE A 16 -6.06 -20.73 4.61
N CYS A 17 -7.39 -20.77 4.63
CA CYS A 17 -8.22 -19.55 4.65
C CYS A 17 -8.03 -18.72 5.93
N ILE A 18 -7.82 -19.38 7.08
CA ILE A 18 -7.63 -18.71 8.36
C ILE A 18 -6.31 -17.91 8.37
N SER A 19 -5.21 -18.49 7.89
CA SER A 19 -3.91 -17.81 7.84
C SER A 19 -3.90 -16.62 6.89
N ALA A 20 -4.54 -16.74 5.73
CA ALA A 20 -4.66 -15.65 4.77
C ALA A 20 -5.50 -14.49 5.34
N GLN A 21 -6.61 -14.77 6.01
CA GLN A 21 -7.44 -13.74 6.64
C GLN A 21 -6.69 -13.02 7.78
N GLN A 22 -5.97 -13.77 8.61
CA GLN A 22 -5.13 -13.20 9.67
C GLN A 22 -4.06 -12.24 9.11
N SER A 23 -3.45 -12.58 7.96
CA SER A 23 -2.48 -11.69 7.32
C SER A 23 -3.07 -10.37 6.84
N VAL A 24 -4.30 -10.39 6.31
CA VAL A 24 -5.02 -9.17 5.88
C VAL A 24 -5.33 -8.28 7.08
N GLU A 25 -5.80 -8.87 8.17
CA GLU A 25 -6.15 -8.11 9.38
C GLU A 25 -4.92 -7.45 10.02
N VAL A 26 -3.77 -8.13 10.04
CA VAL A 26 -2.49 -7.54 10.47
C VAL A 26 -2.11 -6.32 9.62
N LEU A 27 -2.26 -6.40 8.29
CA LEU A 27 -1.98 -5.28 7.39
C LEU A 27 -2.95 -4.11 7.62
N VAL A 28 -4.23 -4.40 7.84
CA VAL A 28 -5.24 -3.36 8.14
C VAL A 28 -4.91 -2.65 9.45
N GLU A 29 -4.57 -3.37 10.51
CA GLU A 29 -4.22 -2.76 11.79
C GLU A 29 -2.92 -1.96 11.72
N ARG A 30 -1.91 -2.45 11.01
CA ARG A 30 -0.69 -1.68 10.75
C ARG A 30 -1.01 -0.39 10.00
N GLY A 31 -1.83 -0.47 8.95
CA GLY A 31 -2.26 0.67 8.16
C GLY A 31 -3.04 1.69 8.97
N ARG A 32 -3.91 1.22 9.88
CA ARG A 32 -4.64 2.09 10.83
C ARG A 32 -3.69 2.90 11.69
N GLY A 33 -2.67 2.26 12.24
CA GLY A 33 -1.66 2.92 13.08
C GLY A 33 -0.87 3.98 12.34
N ILE A 34 -0.48 3.71 11.09
CA ILE A 34 0.23 4.69 10.24
C ILE A 34 -0.72 5.83 9.84
N PHE A 35 -1.94 5.51 9.41
CA PHE A 35 -2.91 6.51 8.97
C PHE A 35 -3.22 7.52 10.06
N HIS A 36 -3.28 7.07 11.33
CA HIS A 36 -3.57 7.85 12.54
C HIS A 36 -2.32 8.26 13.33
N ALA A 37 -1.13 8.21 12.72
CA ALA A 37 0.12 8.53 13.40
C ALA A 37 0.13 9.98 13.96
N SER A 38 0.90 10.17 15.03
CA SER A 38 1.12 11.44 15.72
C SER A 38 2.61 11.81 15.64
N PRO A 39 2.96 13.10 15.42
CA PRO A 39 2.08 14.27 15.38
C PRO A 39 1.31 14.46 14.06
N VAL A 40 1.77 13.83 12.97
CA VAL A 40 1.16 13.97 11.64
C VAL A 40 0.97 12.58 11.03
N GLY A 41 -0.27 12.29 10.62
CA GLY A 41 -0.63 11.11 9.84
C GLY A 41 -1.51 11.50 8.66
N CYS A 42 -1.89 10.52 7.84
CA CYS A 42 -2.77 10.74 6.68
C CYS A 42 -4.09 11.41 7.07
N TRP A 43 -4.61 11.10 8.27
CA TRP A 43 -5.85 11.65 8.82
C TRP A 43 -5.89 13.17 8.90
N VAL A 44 -4.74 13.84 9.08
CA VAL A 44 -4.66 15.30 9.24
C VAL A 44 -5.19 16.01 7.99
N CYS A 45 -4.83 15.51 6.81
CA CYS A 45 -5.24 16.09 5.53
C CYS A 45 -6.48 15.41 4.95
N HIS A 46 -6.66 14.12 5.19
CA HIS A 46 -7.71 13.31 4.57
C HIS A 46 -8.90 13.01 5.50
N GLY A 47 -8.87 13.49 6.74
CA GLY A 47 -9.87 13.23 7.77
C GLY A 47 -9.74 11.84 8.40
N GLU A 48 -10.25 11.70 9.63
CA GLU A 48 -10.25 10.46 10.43
C GLU A 48 -10.86 9.26 9.68
N GLY A 49 -11.89 9.51 8.88
CA GLY A 49 -12.58 8.50 8.09
C GLY A 49 -12.18 8.49 6.62
N ALA A 50 -11.07 9.13 6.24
CA ALA A 50 -10.64 9.30 4.84
C ALA A 50 -11.64 10.04 3.92
N GLN A 51 -12.55 10.83 4.50
CA GLN A 51 -13.59 11.58 3.78
C GLN A 51 -13.06 12.79 3.01
N GLY A 52 -11.82 13.19 3.26
CA GLY A 52 -11.19 14.39 2.72
C GLY A 52 -11.40 15.62 3.61
N LEU A 53 -10.37 16.46 3.71
CA LEU A 53 -10.40 17.78 4.34
C LEU A 53 -9.65 18.77 3.45
N VAL A 54 -8.37 18.99 3.72
CA VAL A 54 -7.44 19.73 2.85
C VAL A 54 -7.04 18.87 1.66
N GLY A 55 -6.75 17.59 1.92
CA GLY A 55 -6.57 16.57 0.90
C GLY A 55 -7.92 16.02 0.43
N PRO A 56 -7.99 15.46 -0.79
CA PRO A 56 -9.21 14.86 -1.31
C PRO A 56 -9.64 13.64 -0.48
N THR A 57 -10.88 13.16 -0.70
CA THR A 57 -11.30 11.85 -0.19
C THR A 57 -10.39 10.74 -0.70
N LEU A 58 -10.17 9.71 0.12
CA LEU A 58 -9.45 8.49 -0.26
C LEU A 58 -10.38 7.27 -0.38
N HIS A 59 -11.70 7.47 -0.38
CA HIS A 59 -12.69 6.37 -0.49
C HIS A 59 -12.66 5.63 -1.84
N PHE A 60 -11.91 6.14 -2.82
CA PHE A 60 -11.62 5.39 -4.04
C PHE A 60 -10.65 4.22 -3.81
N GLY A 61 -10.03 4.13 -2.63
CA GLY A 61 -9.17 3.01 -2.22
C GLY A 61 -7.84 2.98 -2.98
N PRO A 62 -6.99 4.02 -2.85
CA PRO A 62 -5.70 4.10 -3.53
C PRO A 62 -4.87 2.84 -3.29
N THR A 63 -4.17 2.42 -4.34
CA THR A 63 -3.19 1.33 -4.31
C THR A 63 -1.85 1.82 -3.76
N PRO A 64 -0.91 0.92 -3.42
CA PRO A 64 0.42 1.33 -2.98
C PRO A 64 1.17 2.14 -4.04
N VAL A 65 0.91 1.91 -5.32
CA VAL A 65 1.48 2.70 -6.42
C VAL A 65 0.91 4.11 -6.41
N ASP A 66 -0.41 4.27 -6.24
CA ASP A 66 -1.03 5.61 -6.16
C ASP A 66 -0.49 6.42 -4.98
N ILE A 67 -0.32 5.76 -3.82
CA ILE A 67 0.24 6.40 -2.62
C ILE A 67 1.71 6.77 -2.85
N PHE A 68 2.51 5.84 -3.39
CA PHE A 68 3.91 6.08 -3.73
C PHE A 68 4.06 7.28 -4.67
N ASP A 69 3.29 7.31 -5.75
CA ASP A 69 3.33 8.41 -6.73
C ASP A 69 3.01 9.75 -6.07
N GLN A 70 2.00 9.81 -5.20
CA GLN A 70 1.69 11.04 -4.47
C GLN A 70 2.80 11.46 -3.49
N LEU A 71 3.43 10.52 -2.79
CA LEU A 71 4.53 10.83 -1.88
C LEU A 71 5.75 11.39 -2.62
N GLU A 72 6.03 10.89 -3.82
CA GLU A 72 7.18 11.31 -4.63
C GLU A 72 6.91 12.60 -5.43
N SER A 73 5.68 12.81 -5.91
CA SER A 73 5.39 13.88 -6.88
C SER A 73 4.57 15.05 -6.33
N ASN A 74 3.93 14.92 -5.16
CA ASN A 74 3.07 15.95 -4.61
C ASN A 74 3.79 16.72 -3.48
N PRO A 75 4.16 18.00 -3.69
CA PRO A 75 4.87 18.78 -2.67
C PRO A 75 4.13 18.91 -1.34
N MET A 76 2.80 18.86 -1.34
CA MET A 76 2.00 18.90 -0.11
C MET A 76 2.16 17.63 0.74
N MET A 77 2.51 16.50 0.11
CA MET A 77 2.74 15.22 0.77
C MET A 77 4.16 15.06 1.32
N ALA A 78 5.08 15.99 1.03
CA ALA A 78 6.47 15.92 1.50
C ALA A 78 6.60 15.88 3.04
N VAL A 79 5.63 16.47 3.76
CA VAL A 79 5.55 16.37 5.23
C VAL A 79 5.38 14.91 5.68
N ILE A 80 4.57 14.11 4.98
CA ILE A 80 4.34 12.70 5.33
C ILE A 80 5.60 11.87 5.12
N VAL A 81 6.33 12.12 4.01
CA VAL A 81 7.60 11.45 3.73
C VAL A 81 8.61 11.73 4.85
N THR A 82 8.70 12.99 5.28
CA THR A 82 9.64 13.43 6.32
C THR A 82 9.31 12.84 7.68
N GLU A 83 8.03 12.77 8.04
CA GLU A 83 7.60 12.37 9.40
C GLU A 83 7.47 10.84 9.58
N LEU A 84 7.07 10.10 8.54
CA LEU A 84 6.68 8.69 8.70
C LEU A 84 7.67 7.66 8.14
N ASN A 85 8.59 8.06 7.26
CA ASN A 85 9.60 7.17 6.65
C ASN A 85 9.04 5.80 6.22
N LEU A 86 8.03 5.84 5.34
CA LEU A 86 7.24 4.67 4.93
C LEU A 86 8.04 3.73 4.02
N ASN A 87 7.93 2.42 4.27
CA ASN A 87 8.43 1.38 3.37
C ASN A 87 7.32 0.72 2.53
N ASP A 88 7.66 -0.26 1.69
CA ASP A 88 6.69 -0.92 0.79
C ASP A 88 5.55 -1.63 1.54
N GLU A 89 5.87 -2.26 2.68
CA GLU A 89 4.87 -2.89 3.54
C GLU A 89 3.93 -1.86 4.16
N ASP A 90 4.44 -0.68 4.50
CA ASP A 90 3.63 0.42 5.01
C ASP A 90 2.65 0.94 3.95
N LEU A 91 3.09 1.06 2.69
CA LEU A 91 2.21 1.47 1.58
C LEU A 91 1.10 0.44 1.33
N MET A 92 1.43 -0.86 1.39
CA MET A 92 0.44 -1.94 1.32
C MET A 92 -0.54 -1.88 2.48
N SER A 93 -0.04 -1.67 3.69
CA SER A 93 -0.84 -1.60 4.92
C SER A 93 -1.80 -0.41 4.89
N LEU A 94 -1.31 0.77 4.50
CA LEU A 94 -2.14 1.96 4.30
C LEU A 94 -3.24 1.71 3.27
N SER A 95 -2.92 1.09 2.14
CA SER A 95 -3.90 0.76 1.09
C SER A 95 -4.97 -0.19 1.60
N MET A 96 -4.59 -1.22 2.36
CA MET A 96 -5.56 -2.14 3.01
C MET A 96 -6.48 -1.39 3.97
N TYR A 97 -5.91 -0.55 4.81
CA TYR A 97 -6.68 0.20 5.79
C TYR A 97 -7.65 1.19 5.12
N ILE A 98 -7.20 1.96 4.13
CA ILE A 98 -8.04 2.93 3.43
C ILE A 98 -9.18 2.23 2.67
N ARG A 99 -8.92 1.08 2.05
CA ARG A 99 -9.98 0.26 1.44
C ARG A 99 -10.99 -0.22 2.46
N SER A 100 -10.56 -0.57 3.67
CA SER A 100 -11.47 -0.95 4.76
C SER A 100 -12.40 0.21 5.14
N LEU A 101 -11.89 1.45 5.20
CA LEU A 101 -12.69 2.65 5.44
C LEU A 101 -13.71 2.91 4.31
N ALA A 102 -13.33 2.59 3.08
CA ALA A 102 -14.17 2.72 1.89
C ALA A 102 -15.22 1.60 1.73
N GLY A 103 -15.21 0.58 2.59
CA GLY A 103 -16.06 -0.61 2.44
C GLY A 103 -15.73 -1.45 1.20
N LEU A 104 -14.51 -1.34 0.68
CA LEU A 104 -14.06 -2.10 -0.47
C LEU A 104 -13.56 -3.50 -0.06
N PRO A 105 -13.66 -4.52 -0.94
CA PRO A 105 -13.19 -5.86 -0.64
C PRO A 105 -11.69 -5.91 -0.32
N LEU A 106 -11.34 -6.67 0.72
CA LEU A 106 -9.97 -6.98 1.13
C LEU A 106 -9.64 -8.43 0.76
N ASP A 107 -9.14 -8.63 -0.46
CA ASP A 107 -8.74 -9.94 -0.97
C ASP A 107 -7.30 -10.26 -0.55
N ALA A 108 -7.08 -11.45 0.01
CA ALA A 108 -5.78 -11.89 0.51
C ALA A 108 -4.68 -11.99 -0.57
N ARG A 109 -5.03 -11.93 -1.85
CA ARG A 109 -4.07 -11.93 -2.97
C ARG A 109 -3.57 -10.53 -3.32
N LEU A 110 -4.28 -9.48 -2.91
CA LEU A 110 -3.93 -8.08 -3.21
C LEU A 110 -2.52 -7.69 -2.73
N PRO A 111 -2.04 -8.06 -1.52
CA PRO A 111 -0.71 -7.67 -1.08
C PRO A 111 0.38 -8.14 -2.05
N ALA A 112 0.32 -9.39 -2.49
CA ALA A 112 1.30 -9.94 -3.43
C ALA A 112 1.24 -9.24 -4.80
N GLN A 113 0.03 -8.98 -5.31
CA GLN A 113 -0.16 -8.27 -6.58
C GLN A 113 0.34 -6.82 -6.52
N TRP A 114 0.08 -6.14 -5.40
CA TRP A 114 0.51 -4.76 -5.22
C TRP A 114 2.02 -4.64 -4.99
N LEU A 115 2.63 -5.57 -4.27
CA LEU A 115 4.08 -5.59 -4.10
C LEU A 115 4.78 -5.69 -5.47
N GLU A 116 4.30 -6.59 -6.33
CA GLU A 116 4.81 -6.72 -7.69
C GLU A 116 4.62 -5.43 -8.50
N ALA A 117 3.41 -4.86 -8.49
CA ALA A 117 3.12 -3.61 -9.20
C ALA A 117 3.97 -2.43 -8.69
N LEU A 118 4.16 -2.32 -7.38
CA LEU A 118 4.98 -1.29 -6.75
C LEU A 118 6.46 -1.44 -7.14
N ASN A 119 6.99 -2.65 -7.13
CA ASN A 119 8.36 -2.92 -7.58
C ASN A 119 8.57 -2.52 -9.04
N GLN A 120 7.60 -2.82 -9.90
CA GLN A 120 7.65 -2.42 -11.31
C GLN A 120 7.60 -0.89 -11.47
N ALA A 121 6.71 -0.21 -10.74
CA ALA A 121 6.59 1.25 -10.77
C ALA A 121 7.89 1.94 -10.33
N LYS A 122 8.48 1.49 -9.21
CA LYS A 122 9.76 2.00 -8.70
C LYS A 122 10.91 1.77 -9.67
N ALA A 123 10.98 0.60 -10.29
CA ALA A 123 12.00 0.30 -11.31
C ALA A 123 11.84 1.20 -12.55
N ALA A 124 10.61 1.45 -12.99
CA ALA A 124 10.34 2.34 -14.12
C ALA A 124 10.74 3.79 -13.80
N GLN A 125 10.39 4.30 -12.62
CA GLN A 125 10.76 5.64 -12.18
C GLN A 125 12.29 5.80 -12.07
N ALA A 126 13.00 4.83 -11.49
CA ALA A 126 14.46 4.85 -11.39
C ALA A 126 15.13 4.91 -12.78
N ASN A 127 14.57 4.24 -13.79
CA ASN A 127 15.07 4.31 -15.17
C ASN A 127 14.78 5.66 -15.84
N GLN A 128 13.64 6.29 -15.54
CA GLN A 128 13.29 7.62 -16.06
C GLN A 128 14.20 8.73 -15.52
N LEU A 129 14.71 8.59 -14.30
CA LEU A 129 15.64 9.53 -13.68
C LEU A 129 17.09 9.41 -14.21
N GLN A 130 17.37 8.47 -15.11
CA GLN A 130 18.65 8.41 -15.82
C GLN A 130 18.69 9.44 -16.94
N PHE A 131 19.11 10.67 -16.62
CA PHE A 131 19.35 11.70 -17.63
C PHE A 131 20.56 11.33 -18.49
N LYS A 132 20.31 11.02 -19.76
CA LYS A 132 21.39 10.88 -20.74
C LYS A 132 22.05 12.25 -20.93
N LYS A 133 23.26 12.41 -20.39
CA LYS A 133 24.07 13.62 -20.58
C LYS A 133 24.14 13.97 -22.07
N THR A 134 23.75 15.19 -22.39
CA THR A 134 23.91 15.77 -23.71
C THR A 134 25.34 16.26 -23.89
N GLN A 135 25.76 16.53 -25.12
CA GLN A 135 27.08 17.09 -25.39
C GLN A 135 27.29 18.45 -24.70
N ARG A 136 26.22 19.19 -24.38
CA ARG A 136 26.28 20.41 -23.57
C ARG A 136 26.70 20.13 -22.12
N ASP A 137 26.17 19.06 -21.54
CA ASP A 137 26.41 18.69 -20.14
C ASP A 137 27.86 18.19 -19.93
N LEU A 138 28.49 17.66 -20.98
CA LEU A 138 29.88 17.22 -20.97
C LEU A 138 30.92 18.36 -21.07
N ILE A 139 30.49 19.60 -21.39
CA ILE A 139 31.40 20.74 -21.56
C ILE A 139 31.65 21.49 -20.24
N VAL A 140 30.83 21.26 -19.21
CA VAL A 140 30.81 22.03 -17.95
C VAL A 140 31.35 21.22 -16.74
N GLU A 141 31.92 20.04 -16.97
CA GLU A 141 32.64 19.21 -15.97
C GLU A 141 34.15 19.34 -16.15
#